data_AF-A0A3B8ISL5-F1
#
_entry.id   AF-A0A3B8ISL5-F1
#
_cell.length_a   1.000
_cell.length_b   1.000
_cell.length_c   1.000
_cell.angle_alpha   90.00
_cell.angle_beta   90.00
_cell.angle_gamma   90.00
#
_symmetry.space_group_name_H-M   'P 1'
#
loop_
_entity.id
_entity.type
_entity.pdbx_description
1 polymer ?
#
loop_
_entity_poly.entity_id
_entity_poly.type
_entity_poly.pdbx_seq_one_letter_code
_entity_poly.pdbx_strand_id
1 'polypeptide(L)'
;MNRSAKALIIGLGDSPKSMALLPEAKKNAVRMGKVLASNYDESPNFHCRTFLSGNSDEPLTTGFLMEQIEELFSTEAHIILFYFSGHGYPTQIGGSLVTEDFEGNNPGVPFTYILSYAEHALSERKANEVVIILDCCYSGDVGDVSLLGKDKALLPKGLTILSSSGGNELSFTRGDGNGTIFTYHLTNGLEGGAADLLGNITIISLFNYVSRLLDAGWMQTPYLKTYSSNMYSLRLADPKILLEDLREIISLFPQKRPHPLDPSYEETSEEADAIHVEKFKKMQTYNRQGLVVPVNVFSMYDAAINSESCELTTEGEYYWSLISRGKL
;
A
#
# COMPACT_ATOMS: atom_id res chain seq x y z
N MET A 1 22.31 -3.54 5.93
CA MET A 1 21.47 -3.74 7.13
C MET A 1 20.27 -4.55 6.71
N ASN A 2 20.08 -5.72 7.31
CA ASN A 2 18.93 -6.57 7.04
C ASN A 2 17.67 -5.79 7.42
N ARG A 3 16.87 -5.35 6.45
CA ARG A 3 15.70 -4.50 6.66
C ARG A 3 14.55 -5.40 7.16
N SER A 4 14.52 -5.72 8.45
CA SER A 4 13.42 -6.50 9.04
C SER A 4 12.13 -5.69 9.04
N ALA A 5 11.04 -6.26 8.51
CA ALA A 5 9.69 -5.71 8.55
C ALA A 5 8.80 -6.62 9.40
N LYS A 6 7.97 -6.06 10.27
CA LYS A 6 7.11 -6.82 11.19
C LYS A 6 5.67 -6.37 11.11
N ALA A 7 4.75 -7.33 11.07
CA ALA A 7 3.32 -7.05 11.02
C ALA A 7 2.56 -7.83 12.10
N LEU A 8 1.67 -7.15 12.81
CA LEU A 8 0.65 -7.76 13.65
C LEU A 8 -0.71 -7.58 12.96
N ILE A 9 -1.44 -8.67 12.80
CA ILE A 9 -2.65 -8.73 11.98
C ILE A 9 -3.75 -9.36 12.82
N ILE A 10 -4.78 -8.59 13.12
CA ILE A 10 -5.86 -9.00 14.03
C ILE A 10 -7.18 -9.04 13.25
N GLY A 11 -7.87 -10.17 13.30
CA GLY A 11 -9.21 -10.37 12.73
C GLY A 11 -10.22 -10.78 13.79
N LEU A 12 -10.98 -9.82 14.32
CA LEU A 12 -12.03 -10.05 15.32
C LEU A 12 -13.39 -10.08 14.66
N GLY A 13 -13.86 -11.29 14.34
CA GLY A 13 -15.15 -11.53 13.69
C GLY A 13 -16.22 -12.13 14.61
N ASP A 14 -15.79 -12.77 15.69
CA ASP A 14 -16.68 -13.26 16.73
C ASP A 14 -16.80 -12.16 17.79
N SER A 15 -18.03 -11.88 18.20
CA SER A 15 -18.33 -10.75 19.07
C SER A 15 -19.05 -11.23 20.32
N PRO A 16 -18.88 -10.55 21.46
CA PRO A 16 -19.73 -10.77 22.63
C PRO A 16 -21.21 -10.68 22.27
N LYS A 17 -22.06 -11.31 23.08
CA LYS A 17 -23.50 -11.53 22.80
C LYS A 17 -24.32 -10.27 22.45
N SER A 18 -23.78 -9.08 22.65
CA SER A 18 -24.40 -7.77 22.42
C SER A 18 -24.05 -7.12 21.07
N MET A 19 -23.22 -7.75 20.22
CA MET A 19 -22.80 -7.21 18.93
C MET A 19 -23.00 -8.21 17.78
N ALA A 20 -23.11 -7.69 16.56
CA ALA A 20 -23.26 -8.50 15.36
C ALA A 20 -21.97 -9.29 15.04
N LEU A 21 -22.11 -10.50 14.51
CA LEU A 21 -20.97 -11.26 13.96
C LEU A 21 -20.41 -10.56 12.71
N LEU A 22 -19.09 -10.55 12.58
CA LEU A 22 -18.35 -10.04 11.42
C LEU A 22 -17.42 -11.14 10.86
N PRO A 23 -17.94 -12.22 10.27
CA PRO A 23 -17.11 -13.29 9.71
C PRO A 23 -16.08 -12.79 8.68
N GLU A 24 -16.33 -11.64 8.06
CA GLU A 24 -15.44 -10.92 7.15
C GLU A 24 -14.11 -10.52 7.80
N ALA A 25 -14.12 -10.15 9.08
CA ALA A 25 -12.92 -9.68 9.78
C ALA A 25 -11.82 -10.75 9.83
N LYS A 26 -12.20 -12.01 10.02
CA LYS A 26 -11.27 -13.14 9.96
C LYS A 26 -10.71 -13.36 8.57
N LYS A 27 -11.59 -13.33 7.54
CA LYS A 27 -11.18 -13.48 6.13
C LYS A 27 -10.22 -12.37 5.70
N ASN A 28 -10.50 -11.15 6.13
CA ASN A 28 -9.68 -9.96 5.90
C ASN A 28 -8.27 -10.13 6.48
N ALA A 29 -8.16 -10.52 7.76
CA ALA A 29 -6.87 -10.76 8.41
C ALA A 29 -6.06 -11.88 7.73
N VAL A 30 -6.70 -12.99 7.37
CA VAL A 30 -6.04 -14.07 6.61
C VAL A 30 -5.48 -13.57 5.28
N ARG A 31 -6.28 -12.81 4.51
CA ARG A 31 -5.83 -12.27 3.22
C ARG A 31 -4.70 -11.26 3.39
N MET A 32 -4.81 -10.37 4.36
CA MET A 32 -3.79 -9.36 4.66
C MET A 32 -2.47 -10.01 5.06
N GLY A 33 -2.50 -11.01 5.96
CA GLY A 33 -1.29 -11.74 6.38
C GLY A 33 -0.63 -12.48 5.24
N LYS A 34 -1.42 -13.10 4.37
CA LYS A 34 -0.88 -13.76 3.18
C LYS A 34 -0.19 -12.79 2.23
N VAL A 35 -0.82 -11.67 1.88
CA VAL A 35 -0.26 -10.74 0.88
C VAL A 35 0.97 -10.00 1.41
N LEU A 36 1.03 -9.68 2.71
CA LEU A 36 2.17 -8.98 3.30
C LEU A 36 3.38 -9.90 3.54
N ALA A 37 3.20 -11.20 3.66
CA ALA A 37 4.27 -12.13 4.00
C ALA A 37 5.34 -12.28 2.90
N SER A 38 4.98 -12.08 1.62
CA SER A 38 5.89 -12.25 0.49
C SER A 38 5.73 -11.17 -0.59
N ASN A 39 6.83 -10.89 -1.30
CA ASN A 39 6.82 -10.09 -2.52
C ASN A 39 6.28 -10.91 -3.71
N TYR A 40 6.27 -10.32 -4.91
CA TYR A 40 5.81 -10.98 -6.13
C TYR A 40 6.65 -12.20 -6.52
N ASP A 41 7.96 -12.17 -6.23
CA ASP A 41 8.95 -13.20 -6.53
C ASP A 41 9.05 -14.28 -5.43
N GLU A 42 8.05 -14.34 -4.55
CA GLU A 42 7.99 -15.22 -3.37
C GLU A 42 9.06 -14.95 -2.31
N SER A 43 9.91 -13.92 -2.48
CA SER A 43 10.87 -13.53 -1.46
C SER A 43 10.14 -13.05 -0.19
N PRO A 44 10.69 -13.32 1.01
CA PRO A 44 10.10 -12.85 2.26
C PRO A 44 9.95 -11.32 2.31
N ASN A 45 8.82 -10.84 2.83
CA ASN A 45 8.53 -9.41 2.99
C ASN A 45 8.33 -9.04 4.48
N PHE A 46 7.10 -9.06 4.99
CA PHE A 46 6.84 -8.86 6.43
C PHE A 46 6.87 -10.19 7.19
N HIS A 47 7.52 -10.20 8.35
CA HIS A 47 7.28 -11.24 9.35
C HIS A 47 5.93 -10.97 10.03
N CYS A 48 4.91 -11.73 9.61
CA CYS A 48 3.52 -11.53 10.03
C CYS A 48 3.14 -12.45 11.19
N ARG A 49 2.52 -11.88 12.23
CA ARG A 49 1.76 -12.61 13.25
C ARG A 49 0.29 -12.32 13.05
N THR A 50 -0.51 -13.37 12.88
CA THR A 50 -1.94 -13.24 12.61
C THR A 50 -2.74 -13.92 13.72
N PHE A 51 -3.66 -13.19 14.32
CA PHE A 51 -4.58 -13.69 15.34
C PHE A 51 -6.03 -13.51 14.87
N LEU A 52 -6.83 -14.56 15.03
CA LEU A 52 -8.22 -14.62 14.58
C LEU A 52 -9.12 -15.00 15.76
N SER A 53 -10.29 -14.38 15.85
CA SER A 53 -11.30 -14.72 16.87
C SER A 53 -11.85 -16.14 16.72
N GLY A 54 -12.45 -16.65 17.79
CA GLY A 54 -13.24 -17.89 17.76
C GLY A 54 -12.44 -19.18 18.03
N ASN A 55 -11.19 -19.06 18.44
CA ASN A 55 -10.48 -20.14 19.11
C ASN A 55 -10.79 -20.10 20.61
N SER A 56 -11.59 -21.05 21.11
CA SER A 56 -11.96 -21.09 22.54
C SER A 56 -10.79 -21.28 23.48
N ASP A 57 -9.68 -21.84 22.99
CA ASP A 57 -8.48 -22.11 23.79
C ASP A 57 -7.55 -20.88 23.86
N GLU A 58 -7.69 -19.93 22.92
CA GLU A 58 -6.89 -18.70 22.84
C GLU A 58 -7.79 -17.49 22.52
N PRO A 59 -8.64 -17.05 23.47
CA PRO A 59 -9.54 -15.94 23.24
C PRO A 59 -8.77 -14.63 23.08
N LEU A 60 -9.22 -13.81 22.12
CA LEU A 60 -8.61 -12.51 21.83
C LEU A 60 -9.15 -11.43 22.78
N THR A 61 -8.76 -11.57 24.04
CA THR A 61 -9.09 -10.66 25.14
C THR A 61 -8.33 -9.34 25.06
N THR A 62 -8.79 -8.34 25.83
CA THR A 62 -8.11 -7.04 25.96
C THR A 62 -6.66 -7.23 26.39
N GLY A 63 -6.42 -8.03 27.45
CA GLY A 63 -5.07 -8.26 27.99
C GLY A 63 -4.15 -8.94 26.98
N PHE A 64 -4.67 -9.95 26.26
CA PHE A 64 -3.90 -10.63 25.23
C PHE A 64 -3.50 -9.69 24.09
N LEU A 65 -4.45 -8.94 23.53
CA LEU A 65 -4.13 -8.02 22.43
C LEU A 65 -3.17 -6.91 22.86
N MET A 66 -3.33 -6.39 24.08
CA MET A 66 -2.36 -5.44 24.65
C MET A 66 -0.96 -6.03 24.66
N GLU A 67 -0.76 -7.23 25.22
CA GLU A 67 0.54 -7.92 25.20
C GLU A 67 1.14 -8.05 23.79
N GLN A 68 0.32 -8.47 22.81
CA GLN A 68 0.78 -8.60 21.42
C GLN A 68 1.18 -7.26 20.78
N ILE A 69 0.45 -6.20 21.10
CA ILE A 69 0.73 -4.83 20.66
C ILE A 69 2.03 -4.33 21.30
N GLU A 70 2.22 -4.53 22.60
CA GLU A 70 3.48 -4.18 23.29
C GLU A 70 4.66 -4.92 22.66
N GLU A 71 4.51 -6.22 22.43
CA GLU A 71 5.56 -7.03 21.83
C GLU A 71 5.92 -6.52 20.43
N LEU A 72 4.92 -6.25 19.56
CA LEU A 72 5.14 -5.69 18.22
C LEU A 72 5.98 -4.41 18.29
N PHE A 73 5.54 -3.42 19.06
CA PHE A 73 6.19 -2.10 19.14
C PHE A 73 7.48 -2.10 19.97
N SER A 74 7.75 -3.15 20.73
CA SER A 74 9.01 -3.32 21.45
C SER A 74 10.17 -3.79 20.56
N THR A 75 9.87 -4.30 19.36
CA THR A 75 10.85 -4.95 18.48
C THR A 75 11.55 -3.98 17.53
N GLU A 76 12.79 -4.31 17.16
CA GLU A 76 13.55 -3.58 16.14
C GLU A 76 13.16 -4.03 14.72
N ALA A 77 12.65 -3.09 13.93
CA ALA A 77 12.27 -3.31 12.53
C ALA A 77 12.31 -1.98 11.79
N HIS A 78 12.74 -1.94 10.52
CA HIS A 78 12.73 -0.68 9.78
C HIS A 78 11.31 -0.16 9.54
N ILE A 79 10.34 -1.07 9.43
CA ILE A 79 8.91 -0.78 9.34
C ILE A 79 8.12 -1.74 10.22
N ILE A 80 7.18 -1.18 10.98
CA ILE A 80 6.21 -1.91 11.78
C ILE A 80 4.81 -1.65 11.21
N LEU A 81 4.03 -2.71 11.02
CA LEU A 81 2.64 -2.61 10.55
C LEU A 81 1.69 -3.22 11.58
N PHE A 82 0.66 -2.49 11.96
CA PHE A 82 -0.47 -3.00 12.73
C PHE A 82 -1.73 -2.95 11.86
N TYR A 83 -2.32 -4.11 11.59
CA TYR A 83 -3.57 -4.24 10.86
C TYR A 83 -4.66 -4.78 11.79
N PHE A 84 -5.81 -4.13 11.79
CA PHE A 84 -6.99 -4.58 12.53
C PHE A 84 -8.21 -4.64 11.62
N SER A 85 -8.98 -5.73 11.73
CA SER A 85 -10.32 -5.83 11.18
C SER A 85 -11.29 -6.32 12.25
N GLY A 86 -12.41 -5.62 12.44
CA GLY A 86 -13.40 -5.95 13.47
C GLY A 86 -14.25 -4.75 13.87
N HIS A 87 -14.86 -4.80 15.06
CA HIS A 87 -15.67 -3.70 15.57
C HIS A 87 -14.81 -2.61 16.24
N GLY A 88 -15.21 -1.35 16.01
CA GLY A 88 -14.75 -0.19 16.77
C GLY A 88 -15.85 0.32 17.69
N TYR A 89 -15.49 0.80 18.87
CA TYR A 89 -16.43 1.40 19.83
C TYR A 89 -16.03 2.85 20.15
N PRO A 90 -16.88 3.85 19.87
CA PRO A 90 -16.61 5.23 20.24
C PRO A 90 -16.76 5.43 21.75
N THR A 91 -15.86 6.20 22.35
CA THR A 91 -15.83 6.56 23.77
C THR A 91 -15.70 8.08 23.93
N GLN A 92 -15.89 8.60 25.15
CA GLN A 92 -15.77 10.04 25.41
C GLN A 92 -14.36 10.60 25.19
N ILE A 93 -13.33 9.74 25.22
CA ILE A 93 -11.91 10.09 25.10
C ILE A 93 -11.26 9.62 23.79
N GLY A 94 -12.03 8.99 22.90
CA GLY A 94 -11.60 8.52 21.59
C GLY A 94 -12.25 7.20 21.20
N GLY A 95 -11.59 6.37 20.38
CA GLY A 95 -12.10 5.04 20.01
C GLY A 95 -11.37 3.89 20.70
N SER A 96 -12.02 2.74 20.78
CA SER A 96 -11.42 1.47 21.21
C SER A 96 -11.71 0.36 20.21
N LEU A 97 -10.78 -0.59 20.07
CA LEU A 97 -10.99 -1.85 19.37
C LEU A 97 -11.80 -2.77 20.28
N VAL A 98 -12.86 -3.38 19.74
CA VAL A 98 -13.70 -4.29 20.51
C VAL A 98 -13.07 -5.67 20.59
N THR A 99 -12.91 -6.19 21.80
CA THR A 99 -12.34 -7.51 22.08
C THR A 99 -13.40 -8.54 22.50
N GLU A 100 -13.03 -9.82 22.54
CA GLU A 100 -13.98 -10.90 22.87
C GLU A 100 -14.52 -10.82 24.31
N ASP A 101 -13.76 -10.20 25.22
CA ASP A 101 -14.11 -9.95 26.62
C ASP A 101 -14.83 -8.61 26.85
N PHE A 102 -15.43 -8.02 25.80
CA PHE A 102 -16.21 -6.79 25.93
C PHE A 102 -17.43 -6.98 26.85
N GLU A 103 -17.42 -6.25 27.96
CA GLU A 103 -18.52 -6.19 28.93
C GLU A 103 -18.75 -4.74 29.41
N GLY A 104 -19.99 -4.26 29.24
CA GLY A 104 -20.43 -2.97 29.79
C GLY A 104 -19.62 -1.77 29.27
N ASN A 105 -18.83 -1.16 30.16
CA ASN A 105 -18.02 0.04 29.89
C ASN A 105 -16.55 -0.26 29.53
N ASN A 106 -16.18 -1.54 29.36
CA ASN A 106 -14.82 -1.90 28.93
C ASN A 106 -14.83 -2.35 27.46
N PRO A 107 -14.76 -1.40 26.50
CA PRO A 107 -14.87 -1.71 25.07
C PRO A 107 -13.81 -2.68 24.57
N GLY A 108 -12.60 -2.67 25.16
CA GLY A 108 -11.43 -3.40 24.68
C GLY A 108 -10.20 -2.50 24.65
N VAL A 109 -9.35 -2.64 23.63
CA VAL A 109 -8.08 -1.91 23.55
C VAL A 109 -8.28 -0.47 23.08
N PRO A 110 -7.93 0.55 23.87
CA PRO A 110 -8.03 1.95 23.44
C PRO A 110 -7.10 2.27 22.28
N PHE A 111 -7.55 3.07 21.31
CA PHE A 111 -6.68 3.49 20.21
C PHE A 111 -5.49 4.34 20.69
N THR A 112 -5.71 5.13 21.75
CA THR A 112 -4.67 5.93 22.39
C THR A 112 -3.51 5.08 22.92
N TYR A 113 -3.78 3.84 23.35
CA TYR A 113 -2.78 2.88 23.80
C TYR A 113 -1.91 2.40 22.63
N ILE A 114 -2.51 2.02 21.50
CA ILE A 114 -1.77 1.65 20.28
C ILE A 114 -0.88 2.81 19.82
N LEU A 115 -1.43 4.03 19.81
CA LEU A 115 -0.68 5.22 19.41
C LEU A 115 0.49 5.52 20.35
N SER A 116 0.34 5.35 21.67
CA SER A 116 1.45 5.60 22.59
C SER A 116 2.60 4.62 22.39
N TYR A 117 2.31 3.35 22.09
CA TYR A 117 3.36 2.37 21.78
C TYR A 117 4.00 2.61 20.42
N ALA A 118 3.22 3.01 19.41
CA ALA A 118 3.74 3.44 18.12
C ALA A 118 4.68 4.65 18.25
N GLU A 119 4.27 5.66 19.01
CA GLU A 119 5.07 6.85 19.30
C GLU A 119 6.37 6.49 20.04
N HIS A 120 6.29 5.64 21.06
CA HIS A 120 7.45 5.15 21.78
C HIS A 120 8.41 4.35 20.89
N ALA A 121 7.91 3.50 20.00
CA ALA A 121 8.74 2.76 19.05
C ALA A 121 9.51 3.71 18.12
N LEU A 122 8.89 4.81 17.70
CA LEU A 122 9.52 5.84 16.86
C LEU A 122 10.51 6.70 17.66
N SER A 123 10.18 7.11 18.89
CA SER A 123 11.06 7.94 19.73
C SER A 123 12.34 7.21 20.12
N GLU A 124 12.22 5.93 20.45
CA GLU A 124 13.34 5.04 20.78
C GLU A 124 14.06 4.51 19.52
N ARG A 125 13.65 4.93 18.32
CA ARG A 125 14.21 4.50 17.02
C ARG A 125 14.21 2.98 16.82
N LYS A 126 13.25 2.28 17.43
CA LYS A 126 13.01 0.86 17.19
C LYS A 126 12.44 0.63 15.78
N ALA A 127 11.74 1.64 15.25
CA ALA A 127 11.32 1.69 13.86
C ALA A 127 11.55 3.06 13.20
N ASN A 128 11.68 3.04 11.87
CA ASN A 128 11.74 4.27 11.07
C ASN A 128 10.34 4.69 10.60
N GLU A 129 9.48 3.71 10.31
CA GLU A 129 8.06 3.96 10.05
C GLU A 129 7.18 2.97 10.83
N VAL A 130 6.03 3.48 11.25
CA VAL A 130 4.91 2.71 11.76
C VAL A 130 3.69 2.98 10.88
N VAL A 131 3.06 1.90 10.41
CA VAL A 131 1.83 1.96 9.62
C VAL A 131 0.71 1.26 10.39
N ILE A 132 -0.36 1.99 10.68
CA ILE A 132 -1.57 1.46 11.32
C ILE A 132 -2.68 1.44 10.27
N ILE A 133 -3.27 0.27 10.04
CA ILE A 133 -4.38 0.08 9.10
C ILE A 133 -5.59 -0.45 9.87
N LEU A 134 -6.71 0.28 9.81
CA LEU A 134 -7.92 -0.04 10.55
C LEU A 134 -9.10 -0.27 9.60
N ASP A 135 -9.59 -1.49 9.56
CA ASP A 135 -10.83 -1.84 8.90
C ASP A 135 -11.92 -2.15 9.93
N CYS A 136 -12.47 -1.10 10.50
CA CYS A 136 -13.50 -1.19 11.52
C CYS A 136 -14.60 -0.16 11.29
N CYS A 137 -15.85 -0.59 11.51
CA CYS A 137 -17.01 0.30 11.46
C CYS A 137 -17.04 1.13 12.75
N TYR A 138 -17.12 2.45 12.63
CA TYR A 138 -17.48 3.31 13.76
C TYR A 138 -18.96 3.64 13.64
N SER A 139 -19.78 2.98 14.46
CA SER A 139 -21.20 3.31 14.58
C SER A 139 -21.37 4.50 15.54
N GLY A 140 -21.13 5.73 15.07
CA GLY A 140 -21.44 6.92 15.86
C GLY A 140 -20.89 8.23 15.30
N ASP A 141 -21.60 9.32 15.60
CA ASP A 141 -21.51 10.72 15.12
C ASP A 141 -20.20 11.47 15.41
N VAL A 142 -19.08 10.74 15.44
CA VAL A 142 -17.84 11.16 16.06
C VAL A 142 -16.77 11.23 14.97
N GLY A 143 -16.89 12.27 14.13
CA GLY A 143 -15.98 12.56 13.01
C GLY A 143 -14.47 12.45 13.35
N ASP A 144 -13.68 12.24 12.29
CA ASP A 144 -12.23 11.95 12.16
C ASP A 144 -11.25 12.48 13.21
N VAL A 145 -11.60 13.49 13.99
CA VAL A 145 -10.77 14.16 15.00
C VAL A 145 -10.81 13.44 16.36
N SER A 146 -11.79 12.58 16.56
CA SER A 146 -12.06 11.96 17.86
C SER A 146 -11.25 10.69 18.13
N LEU A 147 -10.92 9.89 17.11
CA LEU A 147 -10.15 8.65 17.25
C LEU A 147 -8.81 8.87 17.94
N LEU A 148 -8.16 10.00 17.63
CA LEU A 148 -6.86 10.39 18.18
C LEU A 148 -6.97 11.09 19.54
N GLY A 149 -8.19 11.42 19.97
CA GLY A 149 -8.45 12.32 21.09
C GLY A 149 -8.34 13.79 20.68
N LYS A 150 -9.14 14.66 21.32
CA LYS A 150 -9.24 16.09 21.03
C LYS A 150 -7.89 16.85 21.12
N ASP A 151 -6.90 16.29 21.81
CA ASP A 151 -5.60 16.91 22.08
C ASP A 151 -4.41 16.33 21.28
N LYS A 152 -4.56 15.24 20.52
CA LYS A 152 -3.47 14.67 19.67
C LYS A 152 -3.57 15.11 18.21
N ALA A 153 -3.66 16.42 17.99
CA ALA A 153 -3.67 16.99 16.64
C ALA A 153 -2.39 16.62 15.86
N LEU A 154 -1.26 16.45 16.55
CA LEU A 154 0.05 16.16 15.98
C LEU A 154 0.34 14.65 15.95
N LEU A 155 0.64 14.10 14.77
CA LEU A 155 1.25 12.76 14.67
C LEU A 155 2.76 12.86 14.90
N PRO A 156 3.42 11.86 15.51
CA PRO A 156 4.86 11.76 15.50
C PRO A 156 5.39 11.51 14.08
N LYS A 157 6.61 11.98 13.81
CA LYS A 157 7.31 11.70 12.55
C LYS A 157 7.53 10.19 12.41
N GLY A 158 7.19 9.65 11.25
CA GLY A 158 7.24 8.23 10.93
C GLY A 158 5.94 7.46 11.17
N LEU A 159 4.87 8.11 11.64
CA LEU A 159 3.58 7.44 11.82
C LEU A 159 2.61 7.71 10.65
N THR A 160 2.01 6.65 10.15
CA THR A 160 0.90 6.69 9.20
C THR A 160 -0.28 5.86 9.71
N ILE A 161 -1.48 6.40 9.57
CA ILE A 161 -2.76 5.76 9.91
C ILE A 161 -3.64 5.79 8.68
N LEU A 162 -4.14 4.63 8.27
CA LEU A 162 -5.09 4.43 7.19
C LEU A 162 -6.33 3.71 7.73
N SER A 163 -7.54 4.24 7.51
CA SER A 163 -8.79 3.60 7.95
C SER A 163 -9.82 3.46 6.84
N SER A 164 -10.74 2.48 6.99
CA SER A 164 -11.76 2.13 6.00
C SER A 164 -12.91 3.12 5.86
N SER A 165 -13.22 3.88 6.91
CA SER A 165 -14.28 4.88 6.94
C SER A 165 -13.84 6.14 7.67
N GLY A 166 -14.40 7.28 7.26
CA GLY A 166 -14.43 8.51 8.04
C GLY A 166 -15.76 8.62 8.80
N GLY A 167 -15.70 9.15 10.03
CA GLY A 167 -16.80 9.60 10.92
C GLY A 167 -18.12 8.81 11.04
N ASN A 168 -18.84 8.53 9.95
CA ASN A 168 -20.26 8.11 9.93
C ASN A 168 -20.59 6.96 8.93
N GLU A 169 -19.60 6.32 8.32
CA GLU A 169 -19.83 5.27 7.31
C GLU A 169 -19.57 3.86 7.86
N LEU A 170 -20.42 2.90 7.49
CA LEU A 170 -20.23 1.49 7.82
C LEU A 170 -19.16 0.89 6.89
N SER A 171 -18.29 0.01 7.39
CA SER A 171 -17.46 -0.84 6.52
C SER A 171 -18.37 -1.82 5.78
N PHE A 172 -18.34 -1.76 4.45
CA PHE A 172 -19.25 -2.55 3.63
C PHE A 172 -18.70 -3.96 3.39
N THR A 173 -19.49 -4.97 3.74
CA THR A 173 -19.28 -6.35 3.31
C THR A 173 -19.51 -6.47 1.82
N ARG A 174 -18.63 -7.19 1.12
CA ARG A 174 -18.82 -7.50 -0.30
C ARG A 174 -20.06 -8.34 -0.51
N GLY A 175 -20.73 -8.17 -1.66
CA GLY A 175 -21.92 -8.96 -2.01
C GLY A 175 -21.68 -10.47 -2.12
N ASP A 176 -20.42 -10.91 -2.23
CA ASP A 176 -20.02 -12.33 -2.23
C ASP A 176 -19.61 -12.88 -0.84
N GLY A 177 -19.64 -12.04 0.20
CA GLY A 177 -19.25 -12.39 1.57
C GLY A 177 -17.75 -12.67 1.76
N ASN A 178 -16.89 -12.34 0.80
CA ASN A 178 -15.45 -12.60 0.87
C ASN A 178 -14.66 -11.42 1.43
N GLY A 179 -15.03 -10.98 2.63
CA GLY A 179 -14.39 -9.87 3.33
C GLY A 179 -15.09 -8.53 3.11
N THR A 180 -14.47 -7.48 3.62
CA THR A 180 -14.93 -6.09 3.42
C THR A 180 -14.42 -5.55 2.09
N ILE A 181 -15.11 -4.55 1.56
CA ILE A 181 -14.71 -3.91 0.31
C ILE A 181 -13.40 -3.13 0.46
N PHE A 182 -13.16 -2.54 1.63
CA PHE A 182 -11.91 -1.84 1.95
C PHE A 182 -10.72 -2.79 1.81
N THR A 183 -10.72 -3.87 2.59
CA THR A 183 -9.59 -4.79 2.65
C THR A 183 -9.43 -5.55 1.34
N TYR A 184 -10.52 -5.83 0.63
CA TYR A 184 -10.44 -6.37 -0.72
C TYR A 184 -9.65 -5.47 -1.67
N HIS A 185 -9.99 -4.17 -1.77
CA HIS A 185 -9.27 -3.27 -2.65
C HIS A 185 -7.85 -2.99 -2.14
N LEU A 186 -7.65 -2.91 -0.82
CA LEU A 186 -6.33 -2.72 -0.23
C LEU A 186 -5.39 -3.89 -0.58
N THR A 187 -5.88 -5.13 -0.48
CA THR A 187 -5.11 -6.33 -0.83
C THR A 187 -4.89 -6.47 -2.34
N ASN A 188 -5.87 -6.14 -3.18
CA ASN A 188 -5.65 -6.03 -4.64
C ASN A 188 -4.59 -4.97 -5.00
N GLY A 189 -4.58 -3.85 -4.27
CA GLY A 189 -3.56 -2.82 -4.41
C GLY A 189 -2.17 -3.37 -4.08
N LEU A 190 -2.04 -4.10 -2.96
CA LEU A 190 -0.83 -4.79 -2.54
C LEU A 190 -0.40 -5.89 -3.53
N GLU A 191 -1.34 -6.55 -4.21
CA GLU A 191 -1.05 -7.57 -5.23
C GLU A 191 -0.49 -6.97 -6.53
N GLY A 192 -0.56 -5.64 -6.72
CA GLY A 192 0.04 -4.94 -7.86
C GLY A 192 -0.80 -3.80 -8.42
N GLY A 193 -2.08 -3.68 -8.04
CA GLY A 193 -2.95 -2.61 -8.51
C GLY A 193 -2.45 -1.20 -8.15
N ALA A 194 -1.66 -1.08 -7.08
CA ALA A 194 -1.09 0.17 -6.59
C ALA A 194 0.42 0.31 -6.84
N ALA A 195 1.00 -0.53 -7.70
CA ALA A 195 2.44 -0.55 -7.97
C ALA A 195 2.86 0.56 -8.94
N ASP A 196 4.05 1.14 -8.69
CA ASP A 196 4.75 1.97 -9.66
C ASP A 196 5.39 1.13 -10.78
N LEU A 197 6.10 1.79 -11.72
CA LEU A 197 6.77 1.10 -12.83
C LEU A 197 7.79 0.05 -12.40
N LEU A 198 8.41 0.24 -11.24
CA LEU A 198 9.42 -0.65 -10.67
C LEU A 198 8.82 -1.64 -9.66
N GLY A 199 7.49 -1.72 -9.56
CA GLY A 199 6.81 -2.64 -8.68
C GLY A 199 6.67 -2.15 -7.22
N ASN A 200 7.11 -0.95 -6.87
CA ASN A 200 7.01 -0.47 -5.49
C ASN A 200 5.57 -0.11 -5.13
N ILE A 201 5.12 -0.55 -3.95
CA ILE A 201 3.80 -0.23 -3.41
C ILE A 201 3.99 0.50 -2.10
N THR A 202 3.60 1.77 -2.04
CA THR A 202 3.67 2.59 -0.83
C THR A 202 2.30 2.75 -0.21
N ILE A 203 2.24 3.20 1.05
CA ILE A 203 0.96 3.50 1.69
C ILE A 203 0.18 4.60 0.95
N ILE A 204 0.87 5.54 0.30
CA ILE A 204 0.24 6.60 -0.49
C ILE A 204 -0.33 6.05 -1.80
N SER A 205 0.43 5.20 -2.51
CA SER A 205 -0.10 4.59 -3.74
C SER A 205 -1.28 3.66 -3.44
N LEU A 206 -1.25 2.94 -2.32
CA LEU A 206 -2.38 2.14 -1.84
C LEU A 206 -3.60 2.99 -1.51
N PHE A 207 -3.43 4.07 -0.73
CA PHE A 207 -4.53 4.98 -0.44
C PHE A 207 -5.16 5.51 -1.73
N ASN A 208 -4.35 6.05 -2.65
CA ASN A 208 -4.84 6.56 -3.93
C ASN A 208 -5.58 5.50 -4.76
N TYR A 209 -5.09 4.26 -4.78
CA TYR A 209 -5.75 3.15 -5.46
C TYR A 209 -7.11 2.81 -4.84
N VAL A 210 -7.15 2.67 -3.52
CA VAL A 210 -8.36 2.32 -2.78
C VAL A 210 -9.40 3.43 -2.86
N SER A 211 -9.02 4.69 -2.61
CA SER A 211 -9.95 5.84 -2.67
C SER A 211 -10.63 5.93 -4.03
N ARG A 212 -9.88 5.81 -5.13
CA ARG A 212 -10.46 5.88 -6.49
C ARG A 212 -11.51 4.80 -6.76
N LEU A 213 -11.32 3.59 -6.23
CA LEU A 213 -12.25 2.48 -6.43
C LEU A 213 -13.48 2.61 -5.55
N LEU A 214 -13.34 3.14 -4.34
CA LEU A 214 -14.46 3.34 -3.43
C LEU A 214 -15.29 4.58 -3.78
N ASP A 215 -14.64 5.66 -4.23
CA ASP A 215 -15.28 6.89 -4.73
C ASP A 215 -16.18 6.59 -5.94
N ALA A 216 -15.70 5.75 -6.86
CA ALA A 216 -16.46 5.35 -8.05
C ALA A 216 -17.79 4.64 -7.72
N GLY A 217 -17.90 4.06 -6.52
CA GLY A 217 -19.10 3.35 -6.05
C GLY A 217 -19.94 4.10 -5.03
N TRP A 218 -19.52 5.28 -4.55
CA TRP A 218 -20.15 5.98 -3.41
C TRP A 218 -20.35 5.08 -2.18
N MET A 219 -19.38 4.19 -1.93
CA MET A 219 -19.51 3.14 -0.91
C MET A 219 -19.02 3.64 0.44
N GLN A 220 -17.74 3.99 0.54
CA GLN A 220 -17.15 4.54 1.76
C GLN A 220 -15.90 5.37 1.39
N THR A 221 -15.52 6.32 2.23
CA THR A 221 -14.37 7.20 2.05
C THR A 221 -13.25 6.77 2.98
N PRO A 222 -12.15 6.19 2.47
CA PRO A 222 -11.00 5.84 3.29
C PRO A 222 -10.33 7.12 3.79
N TYR A 223 -9.74 7.06 4.98
CA TYR A 223 -9.06 8.19 5.60
C TYR A 223 -7.58 7.89 5.81
N LEU A 224 -6.72 8.84 5.44
CA LEU A 224 -5.27 8.75 5.60
C LEU A 224 -4.75 9.94 6.40
N LYS A 225 -4.07 9.66 7.52
CA LYS A 225 -3.29 10.64 8.27
C LYS A 225 -1.84 10.18 8.34
N THR A 226 -0.93 10.99 7.84
CA THR A 226 0.49 10.61 7.75
C THR A 226 1.41 11.76 8.15
N TYR A 227 2.47 11.44 8.88
CA TYR A 227 3.68 12.25 8.96
C TYR A 227 4.89 11.36 8.65
N SER A 228 4.90 10.77 7.45
CA SER A 228 5.95 9.86 7.04
C SER A 228 7.32 10.56 6.94
N SER A 229 8.35 9.89 7.44
CA SER A 229 9.75 10.31 7.33
C SER A 229 10.40 9.84 6.04
N ASN A 230 9.99 8.67 5.54
CA ASN A 230 10.47 8.02 4.33
C ASN A 230 9.34 7.18 3.72
N MET A 231 9.18 7.23 2.40
CA MET A 231 8.22 6.37 1.71
C MET A 231 8.80 4.98 1.49
N TYR A 232 8.69 4.12 2.50
CA TYR A 232 9.03 2.71 2.35
C TYR A 232 7.98 1.99 1.50
N SER A 233 8.46 1.05 0.69
CA SER A 233 7.60 0.08 0.01
C SER A 233 7.05 -0.91 1.04
N LEU A 234 5.73 -1.09 1.08
CA LEU A 234 5.07 -2.12 1.87
C LEU A 234 5.14 -3.49 1.19
N ARG A 235 5.32 -3.53 -0.13
CA ARG A 235 5.45 -4.77 -0.90
C ARG A 235 6.02 -4.46 -2.29
N LEU A 236 6.80 -5.38 -2.83
CA LEU A 236 7.18 -5.36 -4.24
C LEU A 236 6.19 -6.22 -5.05
N ALA A 237 5.56 -5.61 -6.05
CA ALA A 237 4.84 -6.28 -7.12
C ALA A 237 5.76 -6.54 -8.32
N ASP A 238 5.27 -7.33 -9.29
CA ASP A 238 5.97 -7.60 -10.53
C ASP A 238 6.24 -6.29 -11.29
N PRO A 239 7.51 -5.91 -11.51
CA PRO A 239 7.84 -4.64 -12.15
C PRO A 239 7.41 -4.64 -13.61
N LYS A 240 6.86 -3.52 -14.08
CA LYS A 240 6.52 -3.32 -15.49
C LYS A 240 7.77 -3.15 -16.38
N ILE A 241 8.87 -2.74 -15.76
CA ILE A 241 10.18 -2.60 -16.36
C ILE A 241 11.24 -2.82 -15.28
N LEU A 242 12.28 -3.59 -15.59
CA LEU A 242 13.39 -3.82 -14.68
C LEU A 242 14.22 -2.53 -14.53
N LEU A 243 14.84 -2.35 -13.36
CA LEU A 243 15.63 -1.15 -13.10
C LEU A 243 16.85 -1.06 -14.02
N GLU A 244 17.49 -2.19 -14.33
CA GLU A 244 18.57 -2.27 -15.31
C GLU A 244 18.13 -1.79 -16.70
N ASP A 245 16.97 -2.25 -17.16
CA ASP A 245 16.41 -1.84 -18.46
C ASP A 245 16.03 -0.36 -18.45
N LEU A 246 15.47 0.14 -17.36
CA LEU A 246 15.11 1.55 -17.22
C LEU A 246 16.35 2.45 -17.22
N ARG A 247 17.46 2.01 -16.64
CA ARG A 247 18.73 2.77 -16.61
C ARG A 247 19.30 3.03 -18.01
N GLU A 248 18.98 2.21 -18.99
CA GLU A 248 19.43 2.41 -20.38
C GLU A 248 18.74 3.58 -21.08
N ILE A 249 17.69 4.17 -20.49
CA ILE A 249 16.97 5.30 -21.08
C ILE A 249 17.89 6.50 -21.37
N ILE A 250 18.93 6.72 -20.56
CA ILE A 250 19.89 7.81 -20.76
C ILE A 250 20.82 7.56 -21.95
N SER A 251 21.09 6.30 -22.28
CA SER A 251 21.91 5.90 -23.42
C SER A 251 21.12 5.95 -24.71
N LEU A 252 19.83 5.59 -24.65
CA LEU A 252 18.90 5.63 -25.78
C LEU A 252 18.46 7.07 -26.10
N PHE A 253 18.32 7.92 -25.09
CA PHE A 253 18.02 9.34 -25.23
C PHE A 253 19.10 10.20 -24.54
N PRO A 254 20.28 10.41 -25.16
CA PRO A 254 21.36 11.20 -24.55
C PRO A 254 20.98 12.64 -24.23
N GLN A 255 19.96 13.16 -24.91
CA GLN A 255 19.39 14.48 -24.70
C GLN A 255 17.86 14.34 -24.68
N LYS A 256 17.19 15.21 -23.91
CA LYS A 256 15.73 15.33 -23.88
C LYS A 256 15.21 16.06 -25.12
N ARG A 257 15.38 15.45 -26.27
CA ARG A 257 14.90 15.94 -27.57
C ARG A 257 14.44 14.74 -28.41
N PRO A 258 13.63 14.96 -29.46
CA PRO A 258 13.25 13.90 -30.37
C PRO A 258 14.47 13.12 -30.88
N HIS A 259 14.40 11.80 -30.75
CA HIS A 259 15.34 10.83 -31.28
C HIS A 259 14.87 10.40 -32.67
N PRO A 260 15.64 10.71 -33.74
CA PRO A 260 15.25 10.33 -35.09
C PRO A 260 15.28 8.81 -35.24
N LEU A 261 14.28 8.29 -35.93
CA LEU A 261 14.18 6.91 -36.35
C LEU A 261 14.22 6.85 -37.88
N ASP A 262 14.54 5.68 -38.41
CA ASP A 262 14.52 5.40 -39.83
C ASP A 262 14.23 3.89 -40.03
N PRO A 263 14.02 3.41 -41.27
CA PRO A 263 13.64 2.03 -41.53
C PRO A 263 14.65 1.00 -40.99
N SER A 264 15.90 1.36 -40.67
CA SER A 264 16.87 0.41 -40.12
C SER A 264 16.59 0.00 -38.67
N TYR A 265 15.71 0.71 -37.96
CA TYR A 265 15.24 0.33 -36.61
C TYR A 265 14.22 -0.81 -36.63
N GLU A 266 13.54 -1.03 -37.75
CA GLU A 266 12.44 -1.99 -37.85
C GLU A 266 12.91 -3.32 -38.43
N GLU A 267 12.70 -4.42 -37.71
CA GLU A 267 13.27 -5.74 -38.07
C GLU A 267 12.70 -6.33 -39.36
N THR A 268 11.52 -5.86 -39.77
CA THR A 268 10.85 -6.27 -41.01
C THR A 268 11.28 -5.46 -42.24
N SER A 269 12.12 -4.44 -42.06
CA SER A 269 12.64 -3.60 -43.14
C SER A 269 13.79 -4.26 -43.89
N GLU A 270 13.93 -3.97 -45.18
CA GLU A 270 15.11 -4.35 -45.98
C GLU A 270 16.39 -3.63 -45.52
N GLU A 271 16.24 -2.50 -44.82
CA GLU A 271 17.32 -1.67 -44.32
C GLU A 271 17.72 -1.99 -42.86
N ALA A 272 17.12 -3.04 -42.28
CA ALA A 272 17.29 -3.40 -40.87
C ALA A 272 18.77 -3.52 -40.46
N ASP A 273 19.16 -2.75 -39.45
CA ASP A 273 20.46 -2.84 -38.78
C ASP A 273 20.31 -3.49 -37.42
N ALA A 274 21.13 -4.49 -37.13
CA ALA A 274 21.02 -5.27 -35.90
C ALA A 274 21.14 -4.44 -34.62
N ILE A 275 21.97 -3.37 -34.63
CA ILE A 275 22.16 -2.49 -33.46
C ILE A 275 20.94 -1.57 -33.30
N HIS A 276 20.41 -1.02 -34.39
CA HIS A 276 19.20 -0.20 -34.36
C HIS A 276 17.97 -1.00 -33.93
N VAL A 277 17.78 -2.21 -34.44
CA VAL A 277 16.68 -3.11 -34.05
C VAL A 277 16.70 -3.38 -32.54
N GLU A 278 17.87 -3.67 -31.95
CA GLU A 278 17.98 -3.89 -30.51
C GLU A 278 17.64 -2.65 -29.69
N LYS A 279 18.12 -1.47 -30.10
CA LYS A 279 17.72 -0.19 -29.48
C LYS A 279 16.22 0.04 -29.62
N PHE A 280 15.66 -0.26 -30.78
CA PHE A 280 14.25 -0.06 -31.07
C PHE A 280 13.36 -0.93 -30.19
N LYS A 281 13.71 -2.20 -29.98
CA LYS A 281 13.00 -3.11 -29.07
C LYS A 281 12.90 -2.53 -27.65
N LYS A 282 13.98 -1.92 -27.16
CA LYS A 282 13.98 -1.22 -25.85
C LYS A 282 13.10 0.03 -25.87
N MET A 283 13.20 0.87 -26.91
CA MET A 283 12.32 2.04 -27.09
C MET A 283 10.84 1.66 -27.19
N GLN A 284 10.51 0.54 -27.84
CA GLN A 284 9.16 0.00 -27.88
C GLN A 284 8.70 -0.50 -26.51
N THR A 285 9.57 -1.13 -25.72
CA THR A 285 9.28 -1.46 -24.31
C THR A 285 8.97 -0.20 -23.50
N TYR A 286 9.77 0.87 -23.65
CA TYR A 286 9.50 2.14 -23.00
C TYR A 286 8.18 2.77 -23.46
N ASN A 287 7.86 2.66 -24.76
CA ASN A 287 6.59 3.14 -25.30
C ASN A 287 5.38 2.40 -24.71
N ARG A 288 5.46 1.07 -24.57
CA ARG A 288 4.42 0.27 -23.89
C ARG A 288 4.20 0.69 -22.44
N GLN A 289 5.24 1.19 -21.77
CA GLN A 289 5.16 1.70 -20.40
C GLN A 289 4.87 3.21 -20.32
N GLY A 290 4.60 3.88 -21.44
CA GLY A 290 4.27 5.31 -21.47
C GLY A 290 5.47 6.24 -21.24
N LEU A 291 6.71 5.73 -21.30
CA LEU A 291 7.93 6.51 -21.12
C LEU A 291 8.42 7.18 -22.41
N VAL A 292 8.09 6.61 -23.56
CA VAL A 292 8.46 7.11 -24.89
C VAL A 292 7.20 7.20 -25.76
N VAL A 293 7.13 8.19 -26.64
CA VAL A 293 6.01 8.37 -27.58
C VAL A 293 6.54 8.70 -28.99
N PRO A 294 5.93 8.18 -30.06
CA PRO A 294 6.26 8.63 -31.42
C PRO A 294 5.81 10.08 -31.64
N VAL A 295 6.54 10.78 -32.51
CA VAL A 295 6.26 12.18 -32.90
C VAL A 295 5.58 12.18 -34.26
N ASN A 296 4.52 12.97 -34.43
CA ASN A 296 3.73 13.14 -35.66
C ASN A 296 3.01 11.90 -36.22
N VAL A 297 3.21 10.72 -35.62
CA VAL A 297 2.59 9.46 -36.04
C VAL A 297 2.03 8.68 -34.84
N PHE A 298 1.20 7.68 -35.11
CA PHE A 298 0.47 6.95 -34.07
C PHE A 298 1.31 5.86 -33.41
N SER A 299 2.07 5.09 -34.19
CA SER A 299 2.80 3.93 -33.71
C SER A 299 4.32 4.13 -33.81
N MET A 300 5.08 3.45 -32.95
CA MET A 300 6.53 3.41 -33.06
C MET A 300 6.97 2.85 -34.42
N TYR A 301 6.26 1.83 -34.93
CA TYR A 301 6.51 1.25 -36.25
C TYR A 301 6.44 2.30 -37.36
N ASP A 302 5.37 3.09 -37.40
CA ASP A 302 5.23 4.18 -38.37
C ASP A 302 6.34 5.22 -38.21
N ALA A 303 6.80 5.45 -36.97
CA ALA A 303 7.87 6.39 -36.71
C ALA A 303 9.21 5.94 -37.31
N ALA A 304 9.49 4.63 -37.28
CA ALA A 304 10.66 4.06 -37.94
C ALA A 304 10.50 4.04 -39.47
N ILE A 305 9.41 3.46 -39.98
CA ILE A 305 9.23 3.26 -41.43
C ILE A 305 9.09 4.57 -42.20
N ASN A 306 8.49 5.61 -41.60
CA ASN A 306 8.36 6.92 -42.24
C ASN A 306 9.52 7.88 -41.93
N SER A 307 10.59 7.41 -41.29
CA SER A 307 11.74 8.23 -40.89
C SER A 307 11.38 9.46 -40.04
N GLU A 308 10.43 9.27 -39.11
CA GLU A 308 10.03 10.27 -38.14
C GLU A 308 10.90 10.16 -36.88
N SER A 309 10.38 10.50 -35.70
CA SER A 309 11.12 10.44 -34.45
C SER A 309 10.26 9.93 -33.30
N CYS A 310 10.91 9.60 -32.19
CA CYS A 310 10.26 9.35 -30.91
C CYS A 310 10.89 10.24 -29.84
N GLU A 311 10.14 10.54 -28.78
CA GLU A 311 10.63 11.38 -27.68
C GLU A 311 10.20 10.84 -26.32
N LEU A 312 10.87 11.31 -25.27
CA LEU A 312 10.49 11.00 -23.90
C LEU A 312 9.17 11.70 -23.57
N THR A 313 8.25 10.99 -22.92
CA THR A 313 7.10 11.62 -22.28
C THR A 313 7.51 12.39 -21.04
N THR A 314 6.60 13.12 -20.40
CA THR A 314 6.86 13.75 -19.10
C THR A 314 7.34 12.75 -18.05
N GLU A 315 6.78 11.54 -18.04
CA GLU A 315 7.20 10.45 -17.14
C GLU A 315 8.58 9.90 -17.54
N GLY A 316 8.81 9.69 -18.84
CA GLY A 316 10.14 9.32 -19.36
C GLY A 316 11.23 10.30 -18.94
N GLU A 317 10.97 11.60 -19.07
CA GLU A 317 11.88 12.66 -18.65
C GLU A 317 12.13 12.67 -17.13
N TYR A 318 11.10 12.36 -16.34
CA TYR A 318 11.23 12.25 -14.89
C TYR A 318 12.22 11.15 -14.51
N TYR A 319 12.05 9.93 -15.03
CA TYR A 319 12.97 8.82 -14.77
C TYR A 319 14.37 9.06 -15.33
N TRP A 320 14.46 9.61 -16.54
CA TRP A 320 15.73 10.05 -17.12
C TRP A 320 16.47 11.02 -16.19
N SER A 321 15.75 11.96 -15.57
CA SER A 321 16.33 12.95 -14.64
C SER A 321 16.79 12.34 -13.32
N LEU A 322 16.11 11.28 -12.83
CA LEU A 322 16.55 10.56 -11.65
C LEU A 322 17.82 9.75 -11.92
N ILE A 323 17.85 9.03 -13.03
CA ILE A 323 18.97 8.16 -13.42
C ILE A 323 20.21 8.99 -13.75
N SER A 324 20.08 10.05 -14.54
CA SER A 324 21.20 10.96 -14.87
C SER A 324 21.84 11.63 -13.64
N ARG A 325 21.11 11.72 -12.52
CA ARG A 325 21.60 12.27 -11.25
C ARG A 325 22.06 11.20 -10.25
N GLY A 326 22.04 9.91 -10.63
CA GLY A 326 22.39 8.80 -9.74
C GLY A 326 21.43 8.64 -8.55
N LYS A 327 20.16 9.03 -8.72
CA LYS A 327 19.12 8.98 -7.68
C LYS A 327 18.20 7.75 -7.78
N LEU A 328 18.51 6.82 -8.70
CA LEU A 328 17.78 5.58 -8.96
C LEU A 328 18.75 4.41 -9.22
#